data_AF-A0A1X7CJ02-F1
#
_entry.id   AF-A0A1X7CJ02-F1
#
_cell.length_a   1.000
_cell.length_b   1.000
_cell.length_c   1.000
_cell.angle_alpha   90.00
_cell.angle_beta   90.00
_cell.angle_gamma   90.00
#
_symmetry.space_group_name_H-M   'P 1'
#
loop_
_entity.id
_entity.type
_entity.pdbx_description
1 polymer ?
#
loop_
_entity_poly.entity_id
_entity_poly.type
_entity_poly.pdbx_seq_one_letter_code
_entity_poly.pdbx_strand_id
1 'polypeptide(L)'
;MPSSSDHARLAYSETSSELFDQSLFVSVKVPATFATEDGAAELYLVDSTYALIAQGVGRLDVDLVPGQYYVRQRVGDTENMQVCQVLAEQSNNFSLLRLDFATPIPLPDSTLAKGTGLEHRLLDTQKGNFHLLLWAPISGPVPASTLKQALESLSLETFDGQLHVDLAAEINEQSVWVTLNLQPGNYVLVQRMTPGSQRCLPLRVSAGMVTSVYLVLLRDDCGREIPLNLLHAAITLLPSSMSSSDMVGSLRRLEAARKALALGRHISGWSAWNMAAGAKNPLLVLIDDDLAGVSVLFDDVLGDAELMALNIASGLPLPHVLTGPPLLRRSWSRLLQMPSGNAALLALFPFDYKVEDSNAWFIWREAPGARTPQAPIKSVATGKTAPGIFSILAGLVSVFSRRYKFDKQPEPDDVAGDAPTYEDLVQLFTGLIESPMARDLLRKTYRTLESQVEGEKDPAVQRMFSTLETMTDKTLLKAMGAENLVRSALNSLDLPKERCVEHARSLFWLLQQQLSEEDRKFTAELIGAAGHWLWRRSTAG
;
A
#
# COMPACT_ATOMS: atom_id res chain seq x y z
N MET A 1 15.26 -1.05 -81.62
CA MET A 1 16.59 -1.28 -81.04
C MET A 1 16.44 -1.98 -79.69
N PRO A 2 16.83 -3.24 -79.59
CA PRO A 2 17.19 -3.85 -78.31
C PRO A 2 18.60 -4.47 -78.37
N SER A 3 19.45 -4.17 -77.39
CA SER A 3 20.74 -4.84 -77.11
C SER A 3 20.63 -5.34 -75.66
N SER A 4 20.47 -6.63 -75.37
CA SER A 4 21.50 -7.69 -75.34
C SER A 4 22.79 -7.30 -74.59
N SER A 5 22.87 -7.71 -73.32
CA SER A 5 24.12 -7.97 -72.59
C SER A 5 23.81 -9.12 -71.61
N ASP A 6 24.17 -10.35 -71.94
CA ASP A 6 25.47 -11.01 -71.78
C ASP A 6 25.89 -11.28 -70.32
N HIS A 7 25.68 -12.55 -69.97
CA HIS A 7 26.40 -13.43 -69.07
C HIS A 7 27.72 -12.94 -68.44
N ALA A 8 27.74 -12.94 -67.11
CA ALA A 8 28.92 -13.30 -66.33
C ALA A 8 28.49 -14.19 -65.16
N ARG A 9 28.61 -15.51 -65.33
CA ARG A 9 28.56 -16.50 -64.24
C ARG A 9 29.89 -16.45 -63.51
N LEU A 10 29.93 -15.81 -62.35
CA LEU A 10 31.03 -15.96 -61.41
C LEU A 10 30.82 -17.26 -60.63
N ALA A 11 31.69 -18.24 -60.91
CA ALA A 11 31.83 -19.43 -60.09
C ALA A 11 32.40 -19.01 -58.73
N TYR A 12 31.58 -19.09 -57.68
CA TYR A 12 32.08 -19.05 -56.31
C TYR A 12 32.79 -20.38 -56.05
N SER A 13 34.11 -20.33 -55.88
CA SER A 13 34.87 -21.45 -55.37
C SER A 13 34.50 -21.68 -53.92
N GLU A 14 33.98 -22.86 -53.62
CA GLU A 14 33.88 -23.42 -52.27
C GLU A 14 35.30 -23.60 -51.71
N THR A 15 35.87 -22.53 -51.16
CA THR A 15 37.01 -22.64 -50.24
C THR A 15 36.45 -23.15 -48.92
N SER A 16 36.62 -24.46 -48.73
CA SER A 16 36.68 -25.20 -47.47
C SER A 16 36.60 -24.30 -46.23
N SER A 17 35.40 -24.26 -45.64
CA SER A 17 35.18 -23.81 -44.27
C SER A 17 36.01 -24.71 -43.35
N GLU A 18 37.23 -24.30 -43.04
CA GLU A 18 37.91 -24.76 -41.85
C GLU A 18 36.95 -24.51 -40.68
N LEU A 19 36.37 -25.59 -40.17
CA LEU A 19 35.67 -25.64 -38.90
C LEU A 19 36.69 -25.28 -37.82
N PHE A 20 36.94 -23.99 -37.66
CA PHE A 20 37.60 -23.45 -36.49
C PHE A 20 36.72 -23.86 -35.32
N ASP A 21 37.27 -24.75 -34.51
CA ASP A 21 36.71 -25.19 -33.24
C ASP A 21 36.68 -23.98 -32.30
N GLN A 22 35.65 -23.13 -32.43
CA GLN A 22 35.40 -21.94 -31.62
C GLN A 22 35.06 -22.29 -30.15
N SER A 23 35.09 -23.58 -29.79
CA SER A 23 34.54 -24.07 -28.53
C SER A 23 35.44 -23.90 -27.29
N LEU A 24 36.65 -23.31 -27.42
CA LEU A 24 37.62 -23.29 -26.31
C LEU A 24 38.29 -21.93 -26.01
N PHE A 25 37.82 -20.83 -26.57
CA PHE A 25 38.24 -19.51 -26.08
C PHE A 25 37.52 -19.20 -24.78
N VAL A 26 38.16 -19.55 -23.65
CA VAL A 26 37.80 -19.02 -22.34
C VAL A 26 37.89 -17.51 -22.45
N SER A 27 36.74 -16.87 -22.59
CA SER A 27 36.65 -15.43 -22.77
C SER A 27 37.02 -14.77 -21.44
N VAL A 28 38.20 -14.15 -21.40
CA VAL A 28 38.67 -13.43 -20.21
C VAL A 28 37.72 -12.27 -19.93
N LYS A 29 37.12 -12.27 -18.73
CA LYS A 29 36.31 -11.15 -18.27
C LYS A 29 37.21 -10.03 -17.76
N VAL A 30 36.82 -8.79 -18.04
CA VAL A 30 37.49 -7.57 -17.59
C VAL A 30 36.53 -6.73 -16.75
N PRO A 31 37.01 -6.07 -15.68
CA PRO A 31 36.17 -5.24 -14.84
C PRO A 31 35.71 -4.00 -15.63
N ALA A 32 34.44 -3.66 -15.46
CA ALA A 32 33.81 -2.46 -16.01
C ALA A 32 32.97 -1.76 -14.94
N THR A 33 33.11 -0.44 -14.88
CA THR A 33 32.34 0.41 -13.98
C THR A 33 31.42 1.32 -14.80
N PHE A 34 30.13 1.31 -14.49
CA PHE A 34 29.16 2.25 -15.05
C PHE A 34 28.65 3.11 -13.91
N ALA A 35 28.75 4.43 -14.01
CA ALA A 35 28.34 5.31 -12.93
C ALA A 35 27.62 6.56 -13.46
N THR A 36 26.59 6.98 -12.73
CA THR A 36 25.91 8.27 -12.92
C THR A 36 26.48 9.30 -11.96
N GLU A 37 26.49 10.56 -12.40
CA GLU A 37 27.06 11.65 -11.59
C GLU A 37 26.36 11.85 -10.24
N ASP A 38 25.03 11.70 -10.18
CA ASP A 38 24.22 12.00 -8.99
C ASP A 38 23.83 10.76 -8.17
N GLY A 39 24.10 9.56 -8.70
CA GLY A 39 23.69 8.30 -8.09
C GLY A 39 22.18 8.07 -8.07
N ALA A 40 21.39 8.85 -8.82
CA ALA A 40 19.93 8.80 -8.74
C ALA A 40 19.28 7.82 -9.73
N ALA A 41 20.00 7.43 -10.78
CA ALA A 41 19.40 6.59 -11.82
C ALA A 41 19.47 5.10 -11.51
N GLU A 42 18.41 4.42 -11.91
CA GLU A 42 18.39 2.98 -12.13
C GLU A 42 19.24 2.67 -13.36
N LEU A 43 20.09 1.66 -13.25
CA LEU A 43 20.98 1.19 -14.31
C LEU A 43 20.65 -0.26 -14.64
N TYR A 44 20.47 -0.54 -15.93
CA TYR A 44 20.27 -1.88 -16.48
C TYR A 44 21.30 -2.09 -17.59
N LEU A 45 22.20 -3.03 -17.39
CA LEU A 45 23.21 -3.41 -18.36
C LEU A 45 22.73 -4.64 -19.13
N VAL A 46 22.69 -4.54 -20.46
CA VAL A 46 22.30 -5.63 -21.34
C VAL A 46 23.36 -5.89 -22.43
N ASP A 47 23.44 -7.12 -22.91
CA ASP A 47 24.33 -7.50 -24.02
C ASP A 47 23.73 -7.16 -25.40
N SER A 48 24.42 -7.58 -26.47
CA SER A 48 23.96 -7.41 -27.86
C SER A 48 22.69 -8.19 -28.21
N THR A 49 22.28 -9.15 -27.38
CA THR A 49 21.02 -9.89 -27.49
C THR A 49 19.91 -9.30 -26.62
N TYR A 50 20.17 -8.17 -25.96
CA TYR A 50 19.29 -7.53 -24.98
C TYR A 50 19.03 -8.39 -23.72
N ALA A 51 19.88 -9.37 -23.44
CA ALA A 51 19.81 -10.12 -22.20
C ALA A 51 20.33 -9.27 -21.03
N LEU A 52 19.59 -9.24 -19.91
CA LEU A 52 19.99 -8.52 -18.71
C LEU A 52 21.21 -9.19 -18.06
N ILE A 53 22.30 -8.44 -17.95
CA ILE A 53 23.54 -8.89 -17.31
C ILE A 53 23.56 -8.47 -15.85
N ALA A 54 23.25 -7.20 -15.59
CA ALA A 54 23.30 -6.61 -14.26
C ALA A 54 22.32 -5.45 -14.14
N GLN A 55 21.88 -5.20 -12.91
CA GLN A 55 21.04 -4.06 -12.57
C GLN A 55 21.44 -3.48 -11.21
N GLY A 56 21.15 -2.20 -11.00
CA GLY A 56 21.54 -1.49 -9.77
C GLY A 56 21.22 -0.01 -9.84
N VAL A 57 21.66 0.73 -8.84
CA VAL A 57 21.36 2.15 -8.68
C VAL A 57 22.64 2.95 -8.62
N GLY A 58 22.73 3.98 -9.45
CA GLY A 58 23.81 4.94 -9.45
C GLY A 58 25.13 4.42 -10.03
N ARG A 59 25.54 3.20 -9.69
CA ARG A 59 26.79 2.53 -10.08
C ARG A 59 26.56 1.04 -10.28
N LEU A 60 27.28 0.50 -11.25
CA LEU A 60 27.44 -0.92 -11.49
C LEU A 60 28.93 -1.22 -11.63
N ASP A 61 29.44 -2.12 -10.82
CA ASP A 61 30.76 -2.72 -10.97
C ASP A 61 30.56 -4.18 -11.39
N VAL A 62 31.00 -4.54 -12.60
CA VAL A 62 30.73 -5.85 -13.22
C VAL A 62 31.91 -6.37 -14.03
N ASP A 63 32.10 -7.69 -14.06
CA ASP A 63 33.10 -8.34 -14.91
C ASP A 63 32.47 -8.81 -16.23
N LEU A 64 32.95 -8.25 -17.36
CA LEU A 64 32.36 -8.43 -18.69
C LEU A 64 33.38 -8.97 -19.70
N VAL A 65 32.91 -9.75 -20.67
CA VAL A 65 33.74 -10.12 -21.82
C VAL A 65 33.92 -8.89 -22.73
N PRO A 66 35.09 -8.65 -23.34
CA PRO A 66 35.24 -7.56 -24.32
C PRO A 66 34.18 -7.63 -25.42
N GLY A 67 33.50 -6.52 -25.69
CA GLY A 67 32.33 -6.51 -26.56
C GLY A 67 31.50 -5.23 -26.46
N GLN A 68 30.39 -5.20 -27.19
CA GLN A 68 29.42 -4.10 -27.16
C GLN A 68 28.29 -4.42 -26.17
N TYR A 69 27.95 -3.43 -25.36
CA TYR A 69 26.89 -3.50 -24.37
C TYR A 69 25.99 -2.27 -24.45
N TYR A 70 24.75 -2.41 -24.02
CA TYR A 70 23.82 -1.31 -23.88
C TYR A 70 23.55 -1.07 -22.40
N VAL A 71 23.66 0.19 -21.99
CA VAL A 71 23.31 0.62 -20.63
C VAL A 71 22.06 1.46 -20.73
N ARG A 72 20.96 0.93 -20.18
CA ARG A 72 19.73 1.68 -20.00
C ARG A 72 19.74 2.34 -18.64
N GLN A 73 19.62 3.66 -18.65
CA GLN A 73 19.50 4.50 -17.48
C GLN A 73 18.06 4.98 -17.33
N ARG A 74 17.52 5.00 -16.12
CA ARG A 74 16.15 5.47 -15.85
C ARG A 74 16.05 6.27 -14.56
N VAL A 75 15.32 7.38 -14.59
CA VAL A 75 14.94 8.15 -13.39
C VAL A 75 13.48 8.55 -13.51
N GLY A 76 12.63 8.03 -12.62
CA GLY A 76 11.19 8.26 -12.70
C GLY A 76 10.60 7.75 -14.02
N ASP A 77 10.15 8.68 -14.85
CA ASP A 77 9.52 8.44 -16.16
C ASP A 77 10.48 8.69 -17.33
N THR A 78 11.67 9.26 -17.06
CA THR A 78 12.70 9.53 -18.08
C THR A 78 13.63 8.34 -18.22
N GLU A 79 13.99 8.01 -19.45
CA GLU A 79 14.99 6.98 -19.76
C GLU A 79 15.97 7.43 -20.85
N ASN A 80 17.17 6.85 -20.82
CA ASN A 80 18.19 7.02 -21.84
C ASN A 80 18.92 5.69 -22.05
N MET A 81 19.38 5.42 -23.27
CA MET A 81 20.16 4.22 -23.58
C MET A 81 21.46 4.62 -24.26
N GLN A 82 22.58 4.13 -23.73
CA GLN A 82 23.92 4.40 -24.25
C GLN A 82 24.60 3.08 -24.64
N VAL A 83 25.31 3.10 -25.77
CA VAL A 83 26.17 1.98 -26.20
C VAL A 83 27.56 2.17 -25.61
N CYS A 84 28.08 1.12 -25.00
CA CYS A 84 29.40 1.08 -24.38
C CYS A 84 30.23 -0.05 -25.00
N GLN A 85 31.48 0.24 -25.37
CA GLN A 85 32.43 -0.74 -25.87
C GLN A 85 33.40 -1.11 -24.74
N VAL A 86 33.37 -2.37 -24.30
CA VAL A 86 34.30 -2.92 -23.31
C VAL A 86 35.51 -3.49 -24.05
N LEU A 87 36.71 -3.09 -23.63
CA LEU A 87 37.99 -3.47 -24.25
C LEU A 87 38.84 -4.30 -23.28
N ALA A 88 39.60 -5.27 -23.82
CA ALA A 88 40.36 -6.25 -23.04
C ALA A 88 41.53 -5.64 -22.23
N GLU A 89 42.16 -4.58 -22.75
CA GLU A 89 43.44 -4.06 -22.24
C GLU A 89 43.33 -2.66 -21.62
N GLN A 90 42.10 -2.20 -21.32
CA GLN A 90 41.85 -0.84 -20.85
C GLN A 90 40.96 -0.80 -19.62
N SER A 91 41.07 0.31 -18.87
CA SER A 91 40.15 0.60 -17.77
C SER A 91 38.79 0.99 -18.35
N ASN A 92 37.78 0.15 -18.11
CA ASN A 92 36.44 0.34 -18.66
C ASN A 92 35.57 1.12 -17.66
N ASN A 93 35.78 2.44 -17.58
CA ASN A 93 34.99 3.34 -16.74
C ASN A 93 34.06 4.21 -17.60
N PHE A 94 32.76 3.99 -17.48
CA PHE A 94 31.73 4.70 -18.24
C PHE A 94 30.99 5.68 -17.32
N SER A 95 31.19 6.97 -17.57
CA SER A 95 30.41 8.04 -16.92
C SER A 95 29.15 8.31 -17.73
N LEU A 96 28.00 8.08 -17.12
CA LEU A 96 26.68 8.29 -17.71
C LEU A 96 26.17 9.68 -17.33
N LEU A 97 25.58 10.36 -18.30
CA LEU A 97 25.00 11.69 -18.10
C LEU A 97 23.85 11.63 -17.11
N ARG A 98 23.69 12.71 -16.35
CA ARG A 98 22.52 12.90 -15.48
C ARG A 98 21.26 13.03 -16.31
N LEU A 99 20.16 12.39 -15.88
CA LEU A 99 18.86 12.55 -16.53
C LEU A 99 18.03 13.63 -15.83
N ASP A 100 17.42 14.49 -16.63
CA ASP A 100 16.37 15.40 -16.18
C ASP A 100 15.08 14.61 -15.97
N PHE A 101 14.35 14.90 -14.90
CA PHE A 101 13.05 14.28 -14.66
C PHE A 101 12.11 15.23 -13.92
N ALA A 102 10.81 14.99 -14.06
CA ALA A 102 9.80 15.81 -13.41
C ALA A 102 9.74 15.48 -11.91
N THR A 103 9.87 16.50 -11.06
CA THR A 103 9.77 16.35 -9.60
C THR A 103 9.08 17.57 -8.98
N PRO A 104 8.25 17.38 -7.92
CA PRO A 104 7.73 18.48 -7.13
C PRO A 104 8.80 19.28 -6.40
N ILE A 105 9.95 18.68 -6.13
CA ILE A 105 11.07 19.36 -5.48
C ILE A 105 11.76 20.23 -6.55
N PRO A 106 11.93 21.55 -6.35
CA PRO A 106 12.57 22.41 -7.34
C PRO A 106 14.09 22.17 -7.36
N LEU A 107 14.50 21.02 -7.89
CA LEU A 107 15.89 20.62 -8.00
C LEU A 107 16.52 21.23 -9.25
N PRO A 108 17.82 21.55 -9.22
CA PRO A 108 18.59 21.81 -10.43
C PRO A 108 18.38 20.67 -11.43
N ASP A 109 18.20 21.03 -12.70
CA ASP A 109 18.02 20.08 -13.80
C ASP A 109 16.73 19.22 -13.68
N SER A 110 15.76 19.62 -12.86
CA SER A 110 14.41 19.05 -12.92
C SER A 110 13.61 19.71 -14.04
N THR A 111 12.81 18.92 -14.77
CA THR A 111 12.06 19.44 -15.92
C THR A 111 10.99 20.46 -15.53
N LEU A 112 10.51 20.43 -14.28
CA LEU A 112 9.51 21.37 -13.78
C LEU A 112 10.11 22.69 -13.30
N ALA A 113 11.32 22.69 -12.73
CA ALA A 113 11.88 23.88 -12.08
C ALA A 113 12.83 24.69 -12.98
N LYS A 114 13.20 24.14 -14.14
CA LYS A 114 14.17 24.75 -15.06
C LYS A 114 13.78 26.19 -15.41
N GLY A 115 14.58 27.15 -14.93
CA GLY A 115 14.41 28.59 -15.20
C GLY A 115 13.54 29.33 -14.18
N THR A 116 13.09 28.69 -13.09
CA THR A 116 12.26 29.35 -12.06
C THR A 116 13.10 30.15 -11.06
N GLY A 117 14.37 29.79 -10.88
CA GLY A 117 15.22 30.33 -9.81
C GLY A 117 14.86 29.80 -8.41
N LEU A 118 13.83 28.95 -8.28
CA LEU A 118 13.44 28.35 -7.01
C LEU A 118 14.48 27.36 -6.49
N GLU A 119 15.27 26.77 -7.40
CA GLU A 119 16.38 25.88 -7.10
C GLU A 119 17.43 26.52 -6.17
N HIS A 120 17.64 27.83 -6.29
CA HIS A 120 18.55 28.56 -5.43
C HIS A 120 17.96 28.80 -4.03
N ARG A 121 16.65 29.07 -3.97
CA ARG A 121 15.95 29.32 -2.69
C ARG A 121 15.78 28.06 -1.85
N LEU A 122 15.75 26.89 -2.46
CA LEU A 122 15.73 25.62 -1.73
C LEU A 122 16.99 25.44 -0.86
N LEU A 123 18.09 26.08 -1.24
CA LEU A 123 19.38 26.03 -0.53
C LEU A 123 19.53 27.13 0.54
N ASP A 124 18.69 28.17 0.50
CA ASP A 124 18.70 29.22 1.52
C ASP A 124 18.01 28.69 2.78
N THR A 125 18.78 28.57 3.87
CA THR A 125 18.31 28.01 5.15
C THR A 125 17.16 28.84 5.72
N GLN A 126 15.93 28.45 5.41
CA GLN A 126 14.72 28.95 6.05
C GLN A 126 14.74 28.55 7.53
N LYS A 127 14.32 29.47 8.41
CA LYS A 127 14.24 29.23 9.85
C LYS A 127 12.97 28.45 10.16
N GLY A 128 13.09 27.18 10.52
CA GLY A 128 11.93 26.36 10.84
C GLY A 128 12.35 24.90 10.94
N ASN A 129 11.45 24.07 11.46
CA ASN A 129 11.58 22.61 11.35
C ASN A 129 10.49 22.00 10.45
N PHE A 130 9.58 22.83 9.91
CA PHE A 130 8.61 22.44 8.91
C PHE A 130 8.52 23.48 7.79
N HIS A 131 8.60 23.01 6.55
CA HIS A 131 8.44 23.82 5.34
C HIS A 131 7.36 23.23 4.43
N LEU A 132 6.53 24.09 3.84
CA LEU A 132 5.64 23.71 2.74
C LEU A 132 5.84 24.67 1.58
N LEU A 133 6.21 24.11 0.43
CA LEU A 133 6.37 24.83 -0.82
C LEU A 133 5.27 24.39 -1.79
N LEU A 134 4.37 25.30 -2.12
CA LEU A 134 3.41 25.14 -3.22
C LEU A 134 3.86 26.05 -4.37
N TRP A 135 4.08 25.50 -5.56
CA TRP A 135 4.55 26.28 -6.69
C TRP A 135 4.00 25.79 -8.02
N ALA A 136 4.16 26.60 -9.07
CA ALA A 136 3.72 26.27 -10.41
C ALA A 136 4.89 26.35 -11.42
N PRO A 137 5.03 25.38 -12.33
CA PRO A 137 6.06 25.39 -13.37
C PRO A 137 5.78 26.46 -14.44
N ILE A 138 6.81 26.85 -15.20
CA ILE A 138 6.87 28.08 -16.06
C ILE A 138 6.01 28.01 -17.33
N SER A 139 4.92 27.25 -17.38
CA SER A 139 3.99 27.23 -18.52
C SER A 139 3.13 28.52 -18.62
N GLY A 140 3.65 29.67 -18.17
CA GLY A 140 2.99 30.97 -18.07
C GLY A 140 2.78 31.42 -16.62
N PRO A 141 2.61 32.74 -16.37
CA PRO A 141 2.35 33.25 -15.03
C PRO A 141 1.07 32.62 -14.45
N VAL A 142 1.15 32.15 -13.22
CA VAL A 142 -0.02 31.74 -12.44
C VAL A 142 -0.47 32.94 -11.61
N PRO A 143 -1.73 33.37 -11.70
CA PRO A 143 -2.22 34.43 -10.84
C PRO A 143 -1.97 34.08 -9.37
N ALA A 144 -1.42 35.01 -8.59
CA ALA A 144 -1.18 34.80 -7.15
C ALA A 144 -2.47 34.39 -6.40
N SER A 145 -3.64 34.80 -6.90
CA SER A 145 -4.94 34.36 -6.38
C SER A 145 -5.18 32.86 -6.50
N THR A 146 -4.73 32.23 -7.58
CA THR A 146 -4.84 30.78 -7.77
C THR A 146 -4.00 30.05 -6.74
N LEU A 147 -2.73 30.46 -6.58
CA LEU A 147 -1.82 29.87 -5.60
C LEU A 147 -2.37 30.04 -4.17
N LYS A 148 -2.92 31.22 -3.88
CA LYS A 148 -3.59 31.50 -2.60
C LYS A 148 -4.80 30.59 -2.38
N GLN A 149 -5.68 30.44 -3.37
CA GLN A 149 -6.85 29.56 -3.29
C GLN A 149 -6.45 28.10 -3.08
N ALA A 150 -5.40 27.63 -3.78
CA ALA A 150 -4.86 26.30 -3.60
C ALA A 150 -4.29 26.12 -2.17
N LEU A 151 -3.58 27.11 -1.64
CA LEU A 151 -3.12 27.11 -0.24
C LEU A 151 -4.28 27.12 0.76
N GLU A 152 -5.34 27.90 0.52
CA GLU A 152 -6.54 27.98 1.38
C GLU A 152 -7.31 26.65 1.44
N SER A 153 -7.11 25.78 0.43
CA SER A 153 -7.63 24.40 0.45
C SER A 153 -6.84 23.47 1.36
N LEU A 154 -5.66 23.88 1.82
CA LEU A 154 -4.78 23.12 2.70
C LEU A 154 -4.90 23.59 4.16
N SER A 155 -4.82 22.65 5.08
CA SER A 155 -4.59 22.91 6.51
C SER A 155 -3.59 21.91 7.06
N LEU A 156 -2.83 22.31 8.07
CA LEU A 156 -1.97 21.41 8.81
C LEU A 156 -2.59 21.15 10.18
N GLU A 157 -2.73 19.87 10.52
CA GLU A 157 -3.37 19.43 11.75
C GLU A 157 -2.48 18.48 12.53
N THR A 158 -2.63 18.43 13.86
CA THR A 158 -2.14 17.27 14.63
C THR A 158 -2.98 16.04 14.27
N PHE A 159 -2.42 14.84 14.42
CA PHE A 159 -3.16 13.61 14.07
C PHE A 159 -4.47 13.44 14.86
N ASP A 160 -4.52 13.91 16.10
CA ASP A 160 -5.75 13.92 16.93
C ASP A 160 -6.77 15.00 16.55
N GLY A 161 -6.48 15.83 15.54
CA GLY A 161 -7.33 16.90 15.06
C GLY A 161 -7.51 18.08 16.03
N GLN A 162 -6.65 18.22 17.06
CA GLN A 162 -6.78 19.27 18.07
C GLN A 162 -6.19 20.62 17.62
N LEU A 163 -5.04 20.61 16.96
CA LEU A 163 -4.35 21.82 16.54
C LEU A 163 -4.60 22.05 15.06
N HIS A 164 -5.28 23.14 14.70
CA HIS A 164 -5.27 23.67 13.33
C HIS A 164 -4.20 24.76 13.24
N VAL A 165 -3.20 24.56 12.39
CA VAL A 165 -2.17 25.56 12.13
C VAL A 165 -2.52 26.31 10.84
N ASP A 166 -2.75 27.62 10.98
CA ASP A 166 -2.91 28.50 9.83
C ASP A 166 -1.60 28.60 9.06
N LEU A 167 -1.67 28.29 7.76
CA LEU A 167 -0.53 28.33 6.86
C LEU A 167 -0.25 29.78 6.44
N ALA A 168 0.30 30.58 7.36
CA ALA A 168 0.82 31.90 7.02
C ALA A 168 1.95 31.75 5.99
N ALA A 169 1.85 32.46 4.88
CA ALA A 169 2.71 32.22 3.73
C ALA A 169 3.27 33.49 3.10
N GLU A 170 4.51 33.39 2.64
CA GLU A 170 5.09 34.33 1.70
C GLU A 170 4.68 33.93 0.29
N ILE A 171 3.85 34.75 -0.34
CA ILE A 171 3.34 34.52 -1.70
C ILE A 171 4.16 35.36 -2.67
N ASN A 172 4.71 34.71 -3.70
CA ASN A 172 5.26 35.37 -4.88
C ASN A 172 4.51 34.91 -6.14
N GLU A 173 4.93 35.38 -7.31
CA GLU A 173 4.21 35.14 -8.58
C GLU A 173 4.15 33.65 -8.99
N GLN A 174 5.06 32.81 -8.51
CA GLN A 174 5.21 31.42 -8.97
C GLN A 174 5.16 30.39 -7.84
N SER A 175 5.19 30.84 -6.57
CA SER A 175 5.29 29.97 -5.42
C SER A 175 4.77 30.62 -4.14
N VAL A 176 4.45 29.75 -3.20
CA VAL A 176 3.96 30.04 -1.86
C VAL A 176 4.82 29.25 -0.89
N TRP A 177 5.46 29.96 0.02
CA TRP A 177 6.34 29.39 1.03
C TRP A 177 5.70 29.52 2.40
N VAL A 178 5.57 28.40 3.09
CA VAL A 178 5.10 28.33 4.47
C VAL A 178 6.21 27.75 5.31
N THR A 179 6.56 28.45 6.39
CA THR A 179 7.62 28.06 7.30
C THR A 179 7.11 28.12 8.73
N LEU A 180 7.23 27.00 9.44
CA LEU A 180 6.66 26.81 10.78
C LEU A 180 7.71 26.21 11.73
N ASN A 181 7.55 26.53 13.02
CA ASN A 181 8.26 25.88 14.12
C ASN A 181 7.26 25.02 14.89
N LEU A 182 7.19 23.74 14.54
CA LEU A 182 6.29 22.75 15.12
C LEU A 182 6.97 21.99 16.25
N GLN A 183 6.20 21.45 17.18
CA GLN A 183 6.76 20.50 18.15
C GLN A 183 7.00 19.15 17.45
N PRO A 184 7.98 18.35 17.89
CA PRO A 184 8.12 16.98 17.38
C PRO A 184 6.83 16.18 17.59
N GLY A 185 6.36 15.48 16.56
CA GLY A 185 5.09 14.77 16.61
C GLY A 185 4.54 14.32 15.25
N ASN A 186 3.34 13.76 15.30
CA ASN A 186 2.60 13.30 14.12
C ASN A 186 1.58 14.36 13.69
N TYR A 187 1.71 14.79 12.44
CA TYR A 187 0.87 15.79 11.82
C TYR A 187 0.18 15.21 10.58
N VAL A 188 -0.81 15.93 10.08
CA VAL A 188 -1.54 15.59 8.87
C VAL A 188 -1.71 16.85 8.04
N LEU A 189 -1.22 16.80 6.80
CA LEU A 189 -1.60 17.79 5.80
C LEU A 189 -2.95 17.40 5.23
N VAL A 190 -3.94 18.25 5.47
CA VAL A 190 -5.33 18.07 5.06
C VAL A 190 -5.58 18.91 3.82
N GLN A 191 -6.13 18.29 2.78
CA GLN A 191 -6.64 18.97 1.60
C GLN A 191 -8.17 18.87 1.58
N ARG A 192 -8.84 20.00 1.69
CA ARG A 192 -10.31 20.10 1.60
C ARG A 192 -10.76 19.84 0.17
N MET A 193 -11.70 18.91 0.00
CA MET A 193 -12.29 18.57 -1.30
C MET A 193 -13.78 18.95 -1.35
N THR A 194 -14.26 19.37 -2.51
CA THR A 194 -15.67 19.66 -2.76
C THR A 194 -16.41 18.42 -3.29
N PRO A 195 -17.62 18.07 -2.77
CA PRO A 195 -18.27 18.55 -1.55
C PRO A 195 -18.08 17.57 -0.37
N GLY A 196 -17.48 18.04 0.74
CA GLY A 196 -17.63 17.43 2.07
C GLY A 196 -16.71 16.26 2.40
N SER A 197 -15.59 16.10 1.69
CA SER A 197 -14.53 15.15 2.08
C SER A 197 -13.19 15.88 2.19
N GLN A 198 -12.27 15.31 2.94
CA GLN A 198 -10.90 15.81 3.00
C GLN A 198 -9.93 14.66 2.74
N ARG A 199 -8.86 14.97 2.01
CA ARG A 199 -7.75 14.07 1.75
C ARG A 199 -6.65 14.38 2.75
N CYS A 200 -6.04 13.34 3.30
CA CYS A 200 -5.10 13.45 4.39
C CYS A 200 -3.78 12.75 4.04
N LEU A 201 -2.69 13.50 4.20
CA LEU A 201 -1.32 13.03 4.01
C LEU A 201 -0.60 13.11 5.37
N PRO A 202 -0.13 11.99 5.93
CA PRO A 202 0.55 11.99 7.21
C PRO A 202 1.93 12.62 7.07
N LEU A 203 2.34 13.34 8.10
CA LEU A 203 3.62 14.02 8.18
C LEU A 203 4.23 13.77 9.56
N ARG A 204 5.56 13.70 9.59
CA ARG A 204 6.32 13.50 10.82
C ARG A 204 7.28 14.66 11.01
N VAL A 205 7.21 15.32 12.15
CA VAL A 205 8.21 16.31 12.58
C VAL A 205 9.07 15.68 13.66
N SER A 206 10.37 15.62 13.43
CA SER A 206 11.33 15.00 14.36
C SER A 206 12.35 16.02 14.86
N ALA A 207 12.83 15.86 16.10
CA ALA A 207 13.82 16.76 16.68
C ALA A 207 15.13 16.74 15.88
N GLY A 208 15.74 17.92 15.65
CA GLY A 208 16.97 18.07 14.86
C GLY A 208 16.81 17.88 13.35
N MET A 209 15.58 17.63 12.88
CA MET A 209 15.26 17.45 11.47
C MET A 209 14.34 18.56 10.96
N VAL A 210 14.38 18.77 9.65
CA VAL A 210 13.49 19.67 8.90
C VAL A 210 12.63 18.82 7.99
N THR A 211 11.31 18.92 8.17
CA THR A 211 10.32 18.25 7.33
C THR A 211 9.85 19.20 6.25
N SER A 212 10.10 18.90 4.98
CA SER A 212 9.62 19.75 3.88
C SER A 212 8.61 19.01 3.02
N VAL A 213 7.54 19.69 2.63
CA VAL A 213 6.52 19.18 1.72
C VAL A 213 6.49 20.04 0.47
N TYR A 214 6.63 19.41 -0.69
CA TYR A 214 6.65 20.07 -1.98
C TYR A 214 5.42 19.67 -2.79
N LEU A 215 4.69 20.68 -3.24
CA LEU A 215 3.45 20.55 -3.98
C LEU A 215 3.56 21.35 -5.26
N VAL A 216 3.05 20.78 -6.35
CA VAL A 216 3.01 21.44 -7.65
C VAL A 216 1.57 21.66 -8.07
N LEU A 217 1.27 22.88 -8.47
CA LEU A 217 0.05 23.21 -9.19
C LEU A 217 0.31 23.07 -10.68
N LEU A 218 -0.32 22.06 -11.30
CA LEU A 218 -0.17 21.77 -12.71
C LEU A 218 -1.27 22.43 -13.53
N ARG A 219 -0.98 22.67 -14.81
CA ARG A 219 -1.95 23.07 -15.82
C ARG A 219 -1.94 22.05 -16.94
N ASP A 220 -3.08 21.84 -17.58
CA ASP A 220 -3.15 21.05 -18.81
C ASP A 220 -2.68 21.87 -20.02
N ASP A 221 -2.64 21.24 -21.20
CA ASP A 221 -2.21 21.89 -22.45
C ASP A 221 -3.10 23.06 -22.88
N CYS A 222 -4.32 23.16 -22.31
CA CYS A 222 -5.24 24.28 -22.53
C CYS A 222 -5.06 25.41 -21.50
N GLY A 223 -4.08 25.29 -20.59
CA GLY A 223 -3.84 26.24 -19.50
C GLY A 223 -4.86 26.12 -18.36
N ARG A 224 -5.72 25.10 -18.35
CA ARG A 224 -6.68 24.88 -17.27
C ARG A 224 -5.96 24.28 -16.07
N GLU A 225 -6.34 24.75 -14.90
CA GLU A 225 -5.75 24.30 -13.65
C GLU A 225 -6.17 22.87 -13.35
N ILE A 226 -5.18 22.00 -13.13
CA ILE A 226 -5.39 20.65 -12.65
C ILE A 226 -5.52 20.76 -11.13
N PRO A 227 -6.59 20.20 -10.52
CA PRO A 227 -6.75 20.23 -9.07
C PRO A 227 -5.50 19.71 -8.37
N LEU A 228 -5.07 20.45 -7.34
CA LEU A 228 -3.97 20.04 -6.49
C LEU A 228 -4.21 18.60 -5.99
N ASN A 229 -3.14 17.80 -5.95
CA ASN A 229 -3.27 16.40 -5.58
C ASN A 229 -2.10 15.96 -4.69
N LEU A 230 -2.40 15.63 -3.44
CA LEU A 230 -1.40 15.18 -2.47
C LEU A 230 -0.71 13.86 -2.88
N LEU A 231 -1.28 13.08 -3.82
CA LEU A 231 -0.61 11.92 -4.41
C LEU A 231 0.70 12.27 -5.11
N HIS A 232 0.81 13.50 -5.61
CA HIS A 232 2.01 14.01 -6.27
C HIS A 232 2.92 14.79 -5.34
N ALA A 233 2.64 14.84 -4.03
CA ALA A 233 3.53 15.51 -3.08
C ALA A 233 4.90 14.83 -3.05
N ALA A 234 5.96 15.61 -2.82
CA ALA A 234 7.23 15.08 -2.35
C ALA A 234 7.42 15.50 -0.88
N ILE A 235 7.86 14.57 -0.04
CA ILE A 235 8.15 14.81 1.37
C ILE A 235 9.63 14.56 1.58
N THR A 236 10.30 15.44 2.32
CA THR A 236 11.70 15.29 2.70
C THR A 236 11.84 15.45 4.20
N LEU A 237 12.80 14.71 4.78
CA LEU A 237 13.15 14.79 6.19
C LEU A 237 14.67 14.82 6.26
N LEU A 238 15.24 16.00 6.48
CA LEU A 238 16.67 16.21 6.41
C LEU A 238 17.22 16.80 7.72
N PRO A 239 18.46 16.49 8.11
CA PRO A 239 19.10 17.15 9.24
C PRO A 239 19.18 18.66 9.01
N SER A 240 18.88 19.46 10.04
CA SER A 240 18.98 20.93 9.95
C SER A 240 20.41 21.43 9.69
N SER A 241 21.41 20.57 9.89
CA SER A 241 22.84 20.84 9.67
C SER A 241 23.36 20.36 8.31
N MET A 242 22.53 19.80 7.43
CA MET A 242 22.97 19.26 6.15
C MET A 242 23.44 20.39 5.21
N SER A 243 24.58 20.19 4.54
CA SER A 243 25.09 21.15 3.55
C SER A 243 24.21 21.18 2.30
N SER A 244 24.19 22.31 1.59
CA SER A 244 23.42 22.47 0.35
C SER A 244 23.86 21.49 -0.75
N SER A 245 25.17 21.23 -0.88
CA SER A 245 25.72 20.29 -1.86
C SER A 245 25.29 18.85 -1.60
N ASP A 246 25.31 18.42 -0.33
CA ASP A 246 24.89 17.06 0.04
C ASP A 246 23.39 16.88 -0.12
N MET A 247 22.63 17.95 0.14
CA MET A 247 21.18 17.96 0.04
C MET A 247 20.70 17.70 -1.40
N VAL A 248 21.24 18.36 -2.41
CA VAL A 248 20.74 18.22 -3.80
C VAL A 248 20.84 16.76 -4.28
N GLY A 249 22.00 16.12 -4.10
CA GLY A 249 22.18 14.72 -4.48
C GLY A 249 21.26 13.79 -3.69
N SER A 250 21.12 14.02 -2.38
CA SER A 250 20.21 13.26 -1.51
C SER A 250 18.74 13.39 -1.93
N LEU A 251 18.29 14.59 -2.27
CA LEU A 251 16.91 14.85 -2.70
C LEU A 251 16.60 14.25 -4.07
N ARG A 252 17.54 14.30 -5.02
CA ARG A 252 17.39 13.64 -6.32
C ARG A 252 17.23 12.13 -6.17
N ARG A 253 18.05 11.51 -5.32
CA ARG A 253 17.97 10.08 -5.00
C ARG A 253 16.66 9.72 -4.30
N LEU A 254 16.25 10.50 -3.30
CA LEU A 254 14.98 10.32 -2.59
C LEU A 254 13.79 10.33 -3.54
N GLU A 255 13.72 11.31 -4.43
CA GLU A 255 12.61 11.40 -5.37
C GLU A 255 12.66 10.29 -6.43
N ALA A 256 13.84 9.91 -6.90
CA ALA A 256 14.00 8.78 -7.81
C ALA A 256 13.46 7.47 -7.19
N ALA A 257 13.84 7.20 -5.93
CA ALA A 257 13.36 6.06 -5.16
C ALA A 257 11.84 6.13 -4.94
N ARG A 258 11.30 7.29 -4.56
CA ARG A 258 9.84 7.50 -4.41
C ARG A 258 9.09 7.21 -5.71
N LYS A 259 9.60 7.65 -6.87
CA LYS A 259 8.98 7.37 -8.16
C LYS A 259 9.08 5.90 -8.55
N ALA A 260 10.21 5.24 -8.29
CA ALA A 260 10.35 3.81 -8.50
C ALA A 260 9.30 3.03 -7.68
N LEU A 261 9.15 3.38 -6.40
CA LEU A 261 8.12 2.85 -5.52
C LEU A 261 6.71 3.11 -6.04
N ALA A 262 6.43 4.35 -6.45
CA ALA A 262 5.13 4.74 -7.01
C ALA A 262 4.77 3.99 -8.30
N LEU A 263 5.75 3.52 -9.05
CA LEU A 263 5.56 2.76 -10.29
C LEU A 263 5.64 1.24 -10.07
N GLY A 264 5.72 0.79 -8.81
CA GLY A 264 5.79 -0.62 -8.46
C GLY A 264 7.09 -1.30 -8.89
N ARG A 265 8.16 -0.53 -9.11
CA ARG A 265 9.48 -1.09 -9.43
C ARG A 265 10.14 -1.66 -8.18
N HIS A 266 10.98 -2.67 -8.36
CA HIS A 266 11.68 -3.39 -7.28
C HIS A 266 13.19 -3.30 -7.47
N ILE A 267 13.71 -2.08 -7.41
CA ILE A 267 15.14 -1.79 -7.46
C ILE A 267 15.48 -0.94 -6.23
N SER A 268 16.64 -1.14 -5.62
CA SER A 268 17.06 -0.51 -4.35
C SER A 268 18.55 -0.18 -4.37
N GLY A 269 19.03 0.62 -3.41
CA GLY A 269 20.45 0.94 -3.24
C GLY A 269 20.80 2.43 -3.37
N TRP A 270 19.82 3.33 -3.49
CA TRP A 270 20.06 4.78 -3.48
C TRP A 270 20.64 5.28 -2.15
N SER A 271 20.27 4.66 -1.04
CA SER A 271 20.72 4.99 0.32
C SER A 271 22.17 4.57 0.60
N ALA A 272 22.65 3.52 -0.04
CA ALA A 272 24.04 3.06 0.06
C ALA A 272 25.01 3.96 -0.71
N TRP A 273 24.49 4.83 -1.58
CA TRP A 273 25.29 5.73 -2.39
C TRP A 273 26.06 6.75 -1.54
N ASN A 274 27.38 6.67 -1.60
CA ASN A 274 28.29 7.61 -0.96
C ASN A 274 28.07 7.76 0.56
N MET A 275 27.91 6.63 1.26
CA MET A 275 27.78 6.55 2.72
C MET A 275 28.91 7.24 3.52
N ALA A 276 30.04 7.56 2.88
CA ALA A 276 31.16 8.27 3.50
C ALA A 276 30.79 9.69 3.97
N ALA A 277 29.71 10.29 3.47
CA ALA A 277 29.31 11.66 3.82
C ALA A 277 28.54 11.81 5.15
N GLY A 278 28.29 10.72 5.90
CA GLY A 278 27.81 10.76 7.30
C GLY A 278 26.36 11.20 7.53
N ALA A 279 25.74 11.95 6.62
CA ALA A 279 24.35 12.40 6.75
C ALA A 279 23.39 11.48 5.99
N LYS A 280 22.73 10.57 6.69
CA LYS A 280 21.69 9.71 6.13
C LYS A 280 20.37 10.47 6.02
N ASN A 281 19.71 10.40 4.86
CA ASN A 281 18.33 10.83 4.67
C ASN A 281 17.41 9.68 5.11
N PRO A 282 16.71 9.79 6.26
CA PRO A 282 15.95 8.66 6.81
C PRO A 282 14.83 8.19 5.89
N LEU A 283 14.16 9.10 5.17
CA LEU A 283 13.11 8.72 4.23
C LEU A 283 13.66 7.97 3.01
N LEU A 284 14.88 8.30 2.57
CA LEU A 284 15.51 7.58 1.48
C LEU A 284 15.85 6.15 1.89
N VAL A 285 16.40 5.97 3.09
CA VAL A 285 16.68 4.65 3.64
C VAL A 285 15.38 3.86 3.83
N LEU A 286 14.30 4.48 4.33
CA LEU A 286 12.99 3.84 4.47
C LEU A 286 12.42 3.32 3.14
N ILE A 287 12.46 4.14 2.10
CA ILE A 287 11.96 3.76 0.77
C ILE A 287 12.86 2.67 0.16
N ASP A 288 14.17 2.76 0.33
CA ASP A 288 15.12 1.75 -0.14
C ASP A 288 14.87 0.37 0.47
N ASP A 289 14.69 0.32 1.80
CA ASP A 289 14.39 -0.91 2.53
C ASP A 289 13.06 -1.51 2.07
N ASP A 290 12.05 -0.66 1.89
CA ASP A 290 10.76 -1.09 1.36
C ASP A 290 10.86 -1.68 -0.05
N LEU A 291 11.69 -1.08 -0.91
CA LEU A 291 11.96 -1.54 -2.28
C LEU A 291 12.78 -2.82 -2.31
N ALA A 292 13.75 -2.96 -1.40
CA ALA A 292 14.56 -4.16 -1.23
C ALA A 292 13.76 -5.34 -0.65
N GLY A 293 12.65 -5.05 0.05
CA GLY A 293 11.94 -6.05 0.84
C GLY A 293 12.75 -6.52 2.05
N VAL A 294 13.73 -5.73 2.48
CA VAL A 294 14.59 -5.99 3.64
C VAL A 294 14.23 -4.99 4.72
N SER A 295 14.26 -5.41 5.98
CA SER A 295 14.03 -4.54 7.12
C SER A 295 15.37 -4.30 7.82
N VAL A 296 15.93 -3.10 7.69
CA VAL A 296 17.06 -2.67 8.51
C VAL A 296 16.52 -1.97 9.76
N LEU A 297 17.22 -2.12 10.89
CA LEU A 297 16.90 -1.39 12.11
C LEU A 297 17.13 0.11 11.90
N PHE A 298 16.09 0.91 12.09
CA PHE A 298 16.18 2.37 12.07
C PHE A 298 16.31 2.94 13.49
N ASP A 299 16.98 4.08 13.60
CA ASP A 299 16.83 4.98 14.75
C ASP A 299 15.39 5.53 14.82
N ASP A 300 14.98 5.96 16.01
CA ASP A 300 13.65 6.49 16.40
C ASP A 300 13.09 7.67 15.55
N VAL A 301 13.80 8.10 14.51
CA VAL A 301 13.48 9.27 13.68
C VAL A 301 12.19 9.12 12.88
N LEU A 302 11.89 7.91 12.39
CA LEU A 302 10.73 7.63 11.51
C LEU A 302 9.44 7.29 12.27
N GLY A 303 9.53 7.10 13.58
CA GLY A 303 8.39 6.78 14.46
C GLY A 303 7.96 5.31 14.45
N ASP A 304 7.08 4.98 15.38
CA ASP A 304 6.74 3.60 15.73
C ASP A 304 6.03 2.84 14.61
N ALA A 305 5.25 3.53 13.76
CA ALA A 305 4.47 2.87 12.71
C ALA A 305 5.31 2.29 11.59
N GLU A 306 6.34 3.01 11.16
CA GLU A 306 7.28 2.51 10.15
C GLU A 306 8.15 1.40 10.72
N LEU A 307 8.65 1.59 11.95
CA LEU A 307 9.40 0.56 12.67
C LEU A 307 8.56 -0.71 12.85
N MET A 308 7.29 -0.59 13.24
CA MET A 308 6.38 -1.72 13.38
C MET A 308 6.15 -2.42 12.04
N ALA A 309 5.91 -1.67 10.95
CA ALA A 309 5.71 -2.26 9.62
C ALA A 309 6.95 -3.00 9.11
N LEU A 310 8.16 -2.51 9.41
CA LEU A 310 9.43 -3.16 9.07
C LEU A 310 9.70 -4.38 9.96
N ASN A 311 9.47 -4.26 11.27
CA ASN A 311 9.61 -5.36 12.23
C ASN A 311 8.68 -6.53 11.93
N ILE A 312 7.47 -6.26 11.41
CA ILE A 312 6.54 -7.27 10.90
C ILE A 312 7.20 -8.11 9.80
N ALA A 313 7.88 -7.47 8.84
CA ALA A 313 8.58 -8.18 7.78
C ALA A 313 9.74 -9.03 8.32
N SER A 314 10.28 -8.67 9.49
CA SER A 314 11.36 -9.39 10.18
C SER A 314 10.90 -10.40 11.23
N GLY A 315 9.59 -10.50 11.52
CA GLY A 315 9.07 -11.37 12.58
C GLY A 315 9.41 -10.95 14.03
N LEU A 316 9.76 -9.67 14.25
CA LEU A 316 10.10 -9.16 15.57
C LEU A 316 8.84 -8.78 16.39
N PRO A 317 8.89 -8.87 17.74
CA PRO A 317 7.77 -8.47 18.60
C PRO A 317 7.48 -6.98 18.43
N LEU A 318 6.19 -6.64 18.37
CA LEU A 318 5.73 -5.30 18.02
C LEU A 318 5.31 -4.50 19.26
N PRO A 319 5.56 -3.18 19.28
CA PRO A 319 4.90 -2.30 20.25
C PRO A 319 3.38 -2.37 20.09
N HIS A 320 2.65 -2.25 21.20
CA HIS A 320 1.20 -2.45 21.21
C HIS A 320 0.38 -1.26 20.73
N VAL A 321 0.97 -0.05 20.64
CA VAL A 321 0.23 1.18 20.34
C VAL A 321 0.98 2.00 19.31
N LEU A 322 0.31 2.34 18.21
CA LEU A 322 0.81 3.27 17.21
C LEU A 322 0.52 4.71 17.65
N THR A 323 1.53 5.57 17.56
CA THR A 323 1.38 7.01 17.87
C THR A 323 0.87 7.84 16.69
N GLY A 324 0.88 7.26 15.49
CA GLY A 324 0.48 7.91 14.24
C GLY A 324 0.47 6.91 13.08
N PRO A 325 -0.07 7.30 11.92
CA PRO A 325 -0.10 6.45 10.73
C PRO A 325 1.29 6.31 10.10
N PRO A 326 1.56 5.22 9.36
CA PRO A 326 2.76 5.14 8.54
C PRO A 326 2.73 6.21 7.44
N LEU A 327 3.91 6.64 6.99
CA LEU A 327 4.13 7.53 5.86
C LEU A 327 3.97 6.79 4.52
N LEU A 328 4.39 5.52 4.43
CA LEU A 328 4.35 4.75 3.17
C LEU A 328 3.10 3.88 3.04
N ARG A 329 2.57 3.78 1.81
CA ARG A 329 1.42 2.92 1.50
C ARG A 329 1.72 1.45 1.76
N ARG A 330 2.92 0.99 1.40
CA ARG A 330 3.31 -0.42 1.60
C ARG A 330 3.45 -0.76 3.07
N SER A 331 3.98 0.14 3.90
CA SER A 331 4.00 -0.02 5.36
C SER A 331 2.60 -0.20 5.93
N TRP A 332 1.62 0.59 5.48
CA TRP A 332 0.21 0.37 5.79
C TRP A 332 -0.30 -1.02 5.37
N SER A 333 -0.01 -1.45 4.14
CA SER A 333 -0.40 -2.79 3.66
C SER A 333 0.20 -3.92 4.50
N ARG A 334 1.46 -3.79 4.93
CA ARG A 334 2.13 -4.78 5.79
C ARG A 334 1.48 -4.85 7.17
N LEU A 335 1.16 -3.70 7.77
CA LEU A 335 0.44 -3.66 9.06
C LEU A 335 -0.91 -4.39 8.99
N LEU A 336 -1.65 -4.27 7.88
CA LEU A 336 -2.92 -4.97 7.70
C LEU A 336 -2.80 -6.49 7.53
N GLN A 337 -1.62 -7.00 7.13
CA GLN A 337 -1.41 -8.45 6.95
C GLN A 337 -1.31 -9.19 8.28
N MET A 338 -1.05 -8.49 9.39
CA MET A 338 -0.96 -9.10 10.72
C MET A 338 -2.14 -8.72 11.61
N PRO A 339 -2.67 -9.66 12.43
CA PRO A 339 -3.75 -9.37 13.37
C PRO A 339 -3.42 -8.22 14.34
N SER A 340 -2.19 -8.17 14.85
CA SER A 340 -1.70 -7.12 15.75
C SER A 340 -1.60 -5.76 15.07
N GLY A 341 -1.06 -5.71 13.86
CA GLY A 341 -0.99 -4.47 13.07
C GLY A 341 -2.39 -3.95 12.70
N ASN A 342 -3.30 -4.83 12.31
CA ASN A 342 -4.70 -4.46 12.06
C ASN A 342 -5.39 -3.92 13.33
N ALA A 343 -5.21 -4.58 14.47
CA ALA A 343 -5.75 -4.09 15.75
C ALA A 343 -5.19 -2.70 16.13
N ALA A 344 -3.90 -2.49 15.92
CA ALA A 344 -3.26 -1.20 16.17
C ALA A 344 -3.76 -0.10 15.22
N LEU A 345 -3.97 -0.43 13.94
CA LEU A 345 -4.55 0.50 12.96
C LEU A 345 -6.02 0.83 13.27
N LEU A 346 -6.81 -0.14 13.71
CA LEU A 346 -8.19 0.09 14.15
C LEU A 346 -8.26 0.98 15.39
N ALA A 347 -7.32 0.82 16.33
CA ALA A 347 -7.22 1.70 17.49
C ALA A 347 -6.80 3.12 17.09
N LEU A 348 -5.93 3.25 16.08
CA LEU A 348 -5.44 4.52 15.56
C LEU A 348 -6.47 5.29 14.73
N PHE A 349 -7.36 4.57 14.01
CA PHE A 349 -8.42 5.13 13.16
C PHE A 349 -9.81 4.74 13.69
N PRO A 350 -10.27 5.28 14.84
CA PRO A 350 -11.58 4.98 15.42
C PRO A 350 -12.75 5.68 14.71
N PHE A 351 -12.54 6.16 13.48
CA PHE A 351 -13.48 6.97 12.71
C PHE A 351 -13.61 6.41 11.28
N ASP A 352 -14.61 6.86 10.53
CA ASP A 352 -14.79 6.41 9.14
C ASP A 352 -13.72 7.04 8.22
N TYR A 353 -12.99 6.18 7.51
CA TYR A 353 -11.99 6.60 6.52
C TYR A 353 -11.98 5.67 5.30
N LYS A 354 -11.43 6.18 4.21
CA LYS A 354 -11.16 5.41 2.98
C LYS A 354 -9.73 5.65 2.52
N VAL A 355 -8.90 4.62 2.57
CA VAL A 355 -7.53 4.66 2.01
C VAL A 355 -7.61 4.89 0.50
N GLU A 356 -6.83 5.85 -0.01
CA GLU A 356 -6.71 6.08 -1.45
C GLU A 356 -5.75 5.08 -2.08
N ASP A 357 -5.95 4.82 -3.37
CA ASP A 357 -5.07 3.98 -4.17
C ASP A 357 -3.84 4.80 -4.57
N SER A 358 -2.86 4.84 -3.68
CA SER A 358 -1.60 5.55 -3.81
C SER A 358 -0.45 4.55 -3.75
N ASN A 359 0.55 4.67 -4.62
CA ASN A 359 1.61 3.65 -4.66
C ASN A 359 2.83 3.98 -3.78
N ALA A 360 3.05 5.25 -3.43
CA ALA A 360 4.18 5.66 -2.58
C ALA A 360 3.72 6.06 -1.17
N TRP A 361 3.07 7.21 -1.03
CA TRP A 361 2.62 7.73 0.26
C TRP A 361 1.34 7.05 0.72
N PHE A 362 1.18 6.85 2.02
CA PHE A 362 -0.12 6.53 2.61
C PHE A 362 -1.01 7.77 2.58
N ILE A 363 -2.17 7.66 1.95
CA ILE A 363 -3.16 8.74 1.86
C ILE A 363 -4.54 8.16 2.14
N TRP A 364 -5.37 8.89 2.88
CA TRP A 364 -6.76 8.51 3.11
C TRP A 364 -7.70 9.69 2.91
N ARG A 365 -9.00 9.38 2.78
CA ARG A 365 -10.10 10.33 2.84
C ARG A 365 -10.90 10.12 4.11
N GLU A 366 -11.40 11.20 4.64
CA GLU A 366 -12.31 11.23 5.78
C GLU A 366 -13.32 12.37 5.63
N ALA A 367 -14.37 12.36 6.46
CA ALA A 367 -15.25 13.51 6.60
C ALA A 367 -14.53 14.64 7.38
N PRO A 368 -14.82 15.93 7.11
CA PRO A 368 -14.30 17.03 7.92
C PRO A 368 -14.64 16.84 9.40
N GLY A 369 -13.62 16.93 10.27
CA GLY A 369 -13.77 16.76 11.72
C GLY A 369 -13.88 15.30 12.19
N ALA A 370 -13.68 14.30 11.32
CA ALA A 370 -13.77 12.88 11.69
C ALA A 370 -12.80 12.48 12.82
N ARG A 371 -11.63 13.13 12.90
CA ARG A 371 -10.59 12.85 13.90
C ARG A 371 -10.83 13.52 15.24
N THR A 372 -11.56 14.63 15.26
CA THR A 372 -11.84 15.34 16.51
C THR A 372 -12.68 14.42 17.39
N PRO A 373 -12.26 14.13 18.64
CA PRO A 373 -13.06 13.34 19.55
C PRO A 373 -14.43 14.00 19.65
N GLN A 374 -15.46 13.35 19.11
CA GLN A 374 -16.81 13.84 19.31
C GLN A 374 -17.02 13.85 20.80
N ALA A 375 -17.27 15.04 21.38
CA ALA A 375 -17.67 15.15 22.78
C ALA A 375 -18.72 14.06 23.00
N PRO A 376 -18.55 13.18 24.02
CA PRO A 376 -19.38 12.00 24.18
C PRO A 376 -20.81 12.46 24.00
N ILE A 377 -21.43 12.06 22.89
CA ILE A 377 -22.77 12.51 22.54
C ILE A 377 -23.55 12.15 23.78
N LYS A 378 -24.02 13.16 24.55
CA LYS A 378 -24.89 12.92 25.69
C LYS A 378 -26.02 12.11 25.09
N SER A 379 -26.02 10.81 25.36
CA SER A 379 -26.91 9.89 24.70
C SER A 379 -28.29 10.29 25.14
N VAL A 380 -28.95 11.12 24.33
CA VAL A 380 -30.39 11.22 24.36
C VAL A 380 -30.83 9.78 24.11
N ALA A 381 -31.43 9.18 25.14
CA ALA A 381 -31.95 7.84 25.11
C ALA A 381 -33.09 7.76 24.08
N THR A 382 -32.73 7.76 22.81
CA THR A 382 -33.59 7.30 21.72
C THR A 382 -33.01 5.96 21.31
N GLY A 383 -33.63 4.89 21.81
CA GLY A 383 -33.26 3.50 21.55
C GLY A 383 -33.32 3.14 20.07
N LYS A 384 -32.28 3.51 19.33
CA LYS A 384 -31.99 3.03 17.98
C LYS A 384 -30.52 2.62 17.95
N THR A 385 -30.28 1.39 18.38
CA THR A 385 -29.06 0.64 18.10
C THR A 385 -28.82 0.58 16.59
N ALA A 386 -27.57 0.73 16.17
CA ALA A 386 -27.18 0.68 14.77
C ALA A 386 -27.56 -0.65 14.09
N PRO A 387 -27.97 -0.69 12.80
CA PRO A 387 -28.70 -1.82 12.22
C PRO A 387 -27.81 -2.98 11.72
N GLY A 388 -26.52 -3.02 12.06
CA GLY A 388 -25.53 -3.86 11.39
C GLY A 388 -25.74 -5.36 11.59
N ILE A 389 -25.44 -5.88 12.78
CA ILE A 389 -25.48 -7.33 13.11
C ILE A 389 -26.86 -7.76 13.57
N PHE A 390 -27.55 -6.85 14.27
CA PHE A 390 -28.85 -7.08 14.87
C PHE A 390 -29.95 -7.41 13.85
N SER A 391 -29.97 -6.74 12.69
CA SER A 391 -31.01 -6.99 11.66
C SER A 391 -30.85 -8.34 10.97
N ILE A 392 -29.61 -8.85 10.84
CA ILE A 392 -29.31 -10.13 10.19
C ILE A 392 -29.64 -11.30 11.12
N LEU A 393 -29.23 -11.22 12.40
CA LEU A 393 -29.58 -12.26 13.37
C LEU A 393 -31.10 -12.28 13.65
N ALA A 394 -31.75 -11.11 13.72
CA ALA A 394 -33.21 -11.03 13.81
C ALA A 394 -33.90 -11.57 12.55
N GLY A 395 -33.34 -11.33 11.36
CA GLY A 395 -33.82 -11.89 10.10
C GLY A 395 -33.72 -13.42 10.05
N LEU A 396 -32.57 -13.98 10.43
CA LEU A 396 -32.35 -15.43 10.55
C LEU A 396 -33.28 -16.06 11.60
N VAL A 397 -33.43 -15.43 12.77
CA VAL A 397 -34.38 -15.88 13.79
C VAL A 397 -35.83 -15.77 13.32
N SER A 398 -36.18 -14.79 12.49
CA SER A 398 -37.52 -14.66 11.92
C SER A 398 -37.88 -15.78 10.92
N VAL A 399 -36.88 -16.29 10.18
CA VAL A 399 -37.05 -17.42 9.26
C VAL A 399 -37.31 -18.71 10.05
N PHE A 400 -36.60 -18.90 11.17
CA PHE A 400 -36.83 -20.02 12.07
C PHE A 400 -38.14 -19.88 12.85
N SER A 401 -38.51 -18.67 13.30
CA SER A 401 -39.72 -18.46 14.12
C SER A 401 -41.03 -18.53 13.36
N ARG A 402 -41.02 -18.32 12.04
CA ARG A 402 -42.21 -18.56 11.19
C ARG A 402 -42.52 -20.04 10.99
N ARG A 403 -41.52 -20.92 11.13
CA ARG A 403 -41.68 -22.36 10.89
C ARG A 403 -41.95 -23.16 12.17
N TYR A 404 -41.44 -22.67 13.30
CA TYR A 404 -41.66 -23.23 14.63
C TYR A 404 -42.37 -22.18 15.48
N LYS A 405 -43.68 -22.29 15.73
CA LYS A 405 -44.45 -21.25 16.45
C LYS A 405 -43.87 -20.99 17.85
N PHE A 406 -43.34 -19.79 18.11
CA PHE A 406 -42.71 -19.42 19.41
C PHE A 406 -43.63 -18.64 20.38
N ASP A 407 -44.91 -18.45 20.05
CA ASP A 407 -45.80 -17.55 20.83
C ASP A 407 -46.33 -18.12 22.15
N LYS A 408 -45.90 -19.31 22.59
CA LYS A 408 -46.30 -19.87 23.89
C LYS A 408 -45.11 -20.47 24.64
N GLN A 409 -45.02 -20.12 25.92
CA GLN A 409 -44.13 -20.77 26.89
C GLN A 409 -44.48 -22.27 26.91
N PRO A 410 -43.54 -23.18 26.59
CA PRO A 410 -43.86 -24.60 26.45
C PRO A 410 -44.25 -25.19 27.81
N GLU A 411 -45.42 -25.84 27.86
CA GLU A 411 -45.73 -26.74 28.95
C GLU A 411 -44.75 -27.93 28.91
N PRO A 412 -44.30 -28.45 30.07
CA PRO A 412 -43.21 -29.42 30.17
C PRO A 412 -43.42 -30.75 29.42
N ASP A 413 -44.63 -31.03 28.94
CA ASP A 413 -44.96 -32.28 28.25
C ASP A 413 -45.09 -32.15 26.71
N ASP A 414 -44.88 -30.95 26.15
CA ASP A 414 -45.16 -30.65 24.73
C ASP A 414 -43.86 -30.34 23.93
N VAL A 415 -42.84 -31.19 24.07
CA VAL A 415 -41.53 -31.00 23.41
C VAL A 415 -41.19 -32.13 22.45
N ALA A 416 -41.98 -32.24 21.38
CA ALA A 416 -41.60 -32.92 20.15
C ALA A 416 -41.50 -31.90 19.01
N GLY A 417 -40.56 -30.97 19.11
CA GLY A 417 -40.14 -30.25 17.90
C GLY A 417 -39.29 -31.18 17.03
N ASP A 418 -39.49 -31.09 15.72
CA ASP A 418 -38.70 -31.83 14.72
C ASP A 418 -37.28 -31.28 14.66
N ALA A 419 -36.27 -32.15 14.79
CA ALA A 419 -34.84 -31.79 14.69
C ALA A 419 -34.57 -30.96 13.41
N PRO A 420 -33.62 -29.99 13.44
CA PRO A 420 -33.32 -29.18 12.27
C PRO A 420 -32.94 -30.07 11.11
N THR A 421 -33.60 -29.84 9.98
CA THR A 421 -33.43 -30.65 8.77
C THR A 421 -32.27 -30.11 7.94
N TYR A 422 -31.83 -30.90 6.97
CA TYR A 422 -30.88 -30.45 5.96
C TYR A 422 -31.37 -29.19 5.20
N GLU A 423 -32.68 -29.06 5.00
CA GLU A 423 -33.27 -27.91 4.33
C GLU A 423 -33.17 -26.64 5.18
N ASP A 424 -33.32 -26.76 6.51
CA ASP A 424 -33.12 -25.63 7.43
C ASP A 424 -31.66 -25.17 7.41
N LEU A 425 -30.72 -26.12 7.27
CA LEU A 425 -29.30 -25.81 7.12
C LEU A 425 -28.98 -25.08 5.82
N VAL A 426 -29.59 -25.50 4.70
CA VAL A 426 -29.43 -24.84 3.40
C VAL A 426 -29.91 -23.39 3.47
N GLN A 427 -31.09 -23.14 4.04
CA GLN A 427 -31.64 -21.80 4.18
C GLN A 427 -30.75 -20.91 5.06
N LEU A 428 -30.25 -21.46 6.16
CA LEU A 428 -29.37 -20.77 7.09
C LEU A 428 -28.05 -20.34 6.45
N PHE A 429 -27.37 -21.24 5.74
CA PHE A 429 -26.13 -20.91 5.03
C PHE A 429 -26.35 -19.97 3.86
N THR A 430 -27.50 -20.07 3.18
CA THR A 430 -27.88 -19.11 2.11
C THR A 430 -27.93 -17.69 2.67
N GLY A 431 -28.65 -17.48 3.80
CA GLY A 431 -28.74 -16.17 4.44
C GLY A 431 -27.39 -15.63 4.94
N LEU A 432 -26.49 -16.52 5.42
CA LEU A 432 -25.14 -16.14 5.82
C LEU A 432 -24.29 -15.67 4.63
N ILE A 433 -24.38 -16.33 3.48
CA ILE A 433 -23.53 -15.99 2.33
C ILE A 433 -24.03 -14.72 1.62
N GLU A 434 -25.35 -14.49 1.59
CA GLU A 434 -25.93 -13.27 1.03
C GLU A 434 -25.55 -12.02 1.83
N SER A 435 -25.33 -12.17 3.15
CA SER A 435 -24.91 -11.08 4.03
C SER A 435 -23.41 -10.74 3.86
N PRO A 436 -23.05 -9.51 3.41
CA PRO A 436 -21.66 -9.09 3.27
C PRO A 436 -20.86 -9.18 4.58
N MET A 437 -21.53 -8.91 5.71
CA MET A 437 -20.88 -8.88 7.01
C MET A 437 -20.73 -10.28 7.62
N ALA A 438 -21.69 -11.19 7.39
CA ALA A 438 -21.53 -12.58 7.79
C ALA A 438 -20.40 -13.26 7.00
N ARG A 439 -20.21 -12.90 5.73
CA ARG A 439 -19.03 -13.33 4.96
C ARG A 439 -17.71 -12.87 5.58
N ASP A 440 -17.66 -11.63 6.08
CA ASP A 440 -16.46 -11.13 6.75
C ASP A 440 -16.19 -11.86 8.07
N LEU A 441 -17.24 -12.12 8.86
CA LEU A 441 -17.16 -12.93 10.08
C LEU A 441 -16.71 -14.37 9.82
N LEU A 442 -17.23 -15.02 8.77
CA LEU A 442 -16.83 -16.35 8.33
C LEU A 442 -15.34 -16.39 7.98
N ARG A 443 -14.85 -15.41 7.21
CA ARG A 443 -13.42 -15.31 6.84
C ARG A 443 -12.54 -15.09 8.06
N LYS A 444 -12.94 -14.21 8.98
CA LYS A 444 -12.20 -13.95 10.22
C LYS A 444 -12.09 -15.21 11.07
N THR A 445 -13.21 -15.92 11.24
CA THR A 445 -13.28 -17.16 12.02
C THR A 445 -12.44 -18.27 11.40
N TYR A 446 -12.50 -18.42 10.07
CA TYR A 446 -11.68 -19.39 9.36
C TYR A 446 -10.18 -19.14 9.57
N ARG A 447 -9.72 -17.89 9.42
CA ARG A 447 -8.32 -17.52 9.66
C ARG A 447 -7.88 -17.76 11.09
N THR A 448 -8.74 -17.47 12.07
CA THR A 448 -8.46 -17.79 13.49
C THR A 448 -8.37 -19.29 13.73
N LEU A 449 -9.17 -20.10 13.03
CA LEU A 449 -9.09 -21.55 13.13
C LEU A 449 -7.86 -22.11 12.42
N GLU A 450 -7.47 -21.54 11.29
CA GLU A 450 -6.26 -21.94 10.56
C GLU A 450 -4.98 -21.60 11.36
N SER A 451 -4.97 -20.49 12.10
CA SER A 451 -3.83 -20.10 12.93
C SER A 451 -3.70 -20.85 14.25
N GLN A 452 -4.78 -21.44 14.75
CA GLN A 452 -4.81 -22.19 16.02
C GLN A 452 -4.37 -23.67 15.88
N VAL A 453 -3.47 -24.02 14.95
CA VAL A 453 -3.16 -25.42 14.63
C VAL A 453 -1.95 -25.95 15.39
N GLU A 454 -2.21 -26.87 16.33
CA GLU A 454 -1.42 -28.11 16.48
C GLU A 454 -2.19 -29.26 17.19
N GLY A 455 -3.45 -29.08 17.63
CA GLY A 455 -4.25 -30.16 18.25
C GLY A 455 -5.59 -30.43 17.56
N GLU A 456 -5.86 -31.70 17.28
CA GLU A 456 -7.12 -32.34 16.84
C GLU A 456 -8.25 -31.40 16.39
N LYS A 457 -8.31 -31.10 15.08
CA LYS A 457 -9.52 -30.54 14.47
C LYS A 457 -10.18 -31.56 13.59
N ASP A 458 -11.50 -31.65 13.71
CA ASP A 458 -12.36 -32.47 12.88
C ASP A 458 -12.23 -32.04 11.40
N PRO A 459 -11.72 -32.90 10.51
CA PRO A 459 -11.51 -32.57 9.10
C PRO A 459 -12.82 -32.28 8.36
N ALA A 460 -13.98 -32.72 8.88
CA ALA A 460 -15.28 -32.35 8.31
C ALA A 460 -15.62 -30.87 8.56
N VAL A 461 -15.31 -30.35 9.76
CA VAL A 461 -15.55 -28.94 10.10
C VAL A 461 -14.64 -28.03 9.27
N GLN A 462 -13.37 -28.39 9.10
CA GLN A 462 -12.43 -27.65 8.24
C GLN A 462 -12.88 -27.61 6.79
N ARG A 463 -13.29 -28.77 6.23
CA ARG A 463 -13.86 -28.84 4.88
C ARG A 463 -15.11 -27.99 4.75
N MET A 464 -16.01 -28.00 5.73
CA MET A 464 -17.21 -27.17 5.72
C MET A 464 -16.90 -25.66 5.75
N PHE A 465 -15.88 -25.23 6.52
CA PHE A 465 -15.42 -23.84 6.51
C PHE A 465 -14.82 -23.42 5.16
N SER A 466 -13.90 -24.22 4.62
CA SER A 466 -13.28 -23.96 3.31
C SER A 466 -14.37 -23.86 2.23
N THR A 467 -15.36 -24.75 2.30
CA THR A 467 -16.49 -24.71 1.38
C THR A 467 -17.29 -23.41 1.57
N LEU A 468 -17.66 -23.02 2.80
CA LEU A 468 -18.34 -21.74 3.05
C LEU A 468 -17.54 -20.51 2.60
N GLU A 469 -16.22 -20.54 2.72
CA GLU A 469 -15.36 -19.46 2.22
C GLU A 469 -15.41 -19.37 0.69
N THR A 470 -15.28 -20.48 -0.02
CA THR A 470 -15.41 -20.49 -1.49
C THR A 470 -16.78 -19.98 -1.95
N MET A 471 -17.84 -20.26 -1.16
CA MET A 471 -19.16 -19.73 -1.45
C MET A 471 -19.28 -18.21 -1.29
N THR A 472 -18.31 -17.55 -0.65
CA THR A 472 -18.29 -16.08 -0.55
C THR A 472 -17.82 -15.40 -1.84
N ASP A 473 -17.34 -16.16 -2.83
CA ASP A 473 -16.94 -15.66 -4.14
C ASP A 473 -18.13 -15.07 -4.91
N LYS A 474 -18.02 -13.79 -5.29
CA LYS A 474 -19.10 -13.04 -5.95
C LYS A 474 -19.42 -13.59 -7.34
N THR A 475 -18.45 -14.19 -8.02
CA THR A 475 -18.59 -14.77 -9.36
C THR A 475 -19.41 -16.05 -9.27
N LEU A 476 -19.09 -16.93 -8.32
CA LEU A 476 -19.84 -18.17 -8.08
C LEU A 476 -21.27 -17.88 -7.63
N LEU A 477 -21.46 -16.90 -6.74
CA LEU A 477 -22.79 -16.47 -6.31
C LEU A 477 -23.65 -15.97 -7.46
N LYS A 478 -23.06 -15.18 -8.36
CA LYS A 478 -23.77 -14.65 -9.53
C LYS A 478 -24.08 -15.73 -10.56
N ALA A 479 -23.22 -16.73 -10.71
CA ALA A 479 -23.37 -17.80 -11.69
C ALA A 479 -24.37 -18.88 -11.27
N MET A 480 -24.36 -19.29 -9.99
CA MET A 480 -25.12 -20.44 -9.50
C MET A 480 -26.33 -20.07 -8.63
N GLY A 481 -26.32 -18.88 -8.01
CA GLY A 481 -27.26 -18.51 -6.96
C GLY A 481 -26.86 -19.10 -5.60
N ALA A 482 -27.13 -18.37 -4.51
CA ALA A 482 -26.67 -18.71 -3.17
C ALA A 482 -27.18 -20.09 -2.69
N GLU A 483 -28.47 -20.40 -2.91
CA GLU A 483 -29.05 -21.67 -2.48
C GLU A 483 -28.42 -22.89 -3.20
N ASN A 484 -28.29 -22.84 -4.53
CA ASN A 484 -27.69 -23.93 -5.30
C ASN A 484 -26.22 -24.13 -4.95
N LEU A 485 -25.50 -23.02 -4.71
CA LEU A 485 -24.12 -23.05 -4.29
C LEU A 485 -23.97 -23.72 -2.92
N VAL A 486 -24.85 -23.40 -1.96
CA VAL A 486 -24.93 -24.05 -0.63
C VAL A 486 -25.25 -25.54 -0.73
N ARG A 487 -26.21 -25.93 -1.57
CA ARG A 487 -26.55 -27.35 -1.76
C ARG A 487 -25.39 -28.12 -2.38
N SER A 488 -24.75 -27.56 -3.40
CA SER A 488 -23.58 -28.17 -4.05
C SER A 488 -22.43 -28.33 -3.06
N ALA A 489 -22.18 -27.30 -2.26
CA ALA A 489 -21.18 -27.29 -1.21
C ALA A 489 -21.43 -28.35 -0.13
N LEU A 490 -22.62 -28.40 0.44
CA LEU A 490 -22.98 -29.37 1.48
C LEU A 490 -22.92 -30.81 0.95
N ASN A 491 -23.35 -31.03 -0.29
CA ASN A 491 -23.23 -32.35 -0.94
C ASN A 491 -21.77 -32.74 -1.19
N SER A 492 -20.86 -31.78 -1.42
CA SER A 492 -19.43 -32.05 -1.66
C SER A 492 -18.66 -32.51 -0.42
N LEU A 493 -19.24 -32.37 0.77
CA LEU A 493 -18.63 -32.84 2.02
C LEU A 493 -18.60 -34.37 2.13
N ASP A 494 -19.39 -35.06 1.29
CA ASP A 494 -19.56 -36.53 1.31
C ASP A 494 -19.98 -37.04 2.71
N LEU A 495 -20.86 -36.29 3.36
CA LEU A 495 -21.40 -36.61 4.68
C LEU A 495 -22.90 -36.90 4.57
N PRO A 496 -23.43 -37.85 5.38
CA PRO A 496 -24.87 -37.99 5.56
C PRO A 496 -25.50 -36.67 5.98
N LYS A 497 -26.73 -36.40 5.53
CA LYS A 497 -27.42 -35.13 5.78
C LYS A 497 -27.52 -34.79 7.27
N GLU A 498 -27.67 -35.81 8.11
CA GLU A 498 -27.73 -35.72 9.56
C GLU A 498 -26.39 -35.26 10.15
N ARG A 499 -25.27 -35.76 9.61
CA ARG A 499 -23.91 -35.34 10.01
C ARG A 499 -23.62 -33.90 9.59
N CYS A 500 -24.09 -33.46 8.42
CA CYS A 500 -23.97 -32.06 8.01
C CYS A 500 -24.59 -31.10 9.05
N VAL A 501 -25.74 -31.48 9.62
CA VAL A 501 -26.41 -30.71 10.67
C VAL A 501 -25.58 -30.69 11.96
N GLU A 502 -24.96 -31.81 12.35
CA GLU A 502 -24.08 -31.87 13.52
C GLU A 502 -22.84 -30.98 13.36
N HIS A 503 -22.14 -31.06 12.24
CA HIS A 503 -20.97 -30.22 12.00
C HIS A 503 -21.34 -28.75 11.87
N ALA A 504 -22.50 -28.42 11.28
CA ALA A 504 -23.03 -27.07 11.26
C ALA A 504 -23.20 -26.50 12.67
N ARG A 505 -23.69 -27.29 13.64
CA ARG A 505 -23.78 -26.84 15.04
C ARG A 505 -22.40 -26.53 15.62
N SER A 506 -21.40 -27.39 15.37
CA SER A 506 -20.02 -27.14 15.80
C SER A 506 -19.44 -25.86 15.19
N LEU A 507 -19.72 -25.62 13.92
CA LEU A 507 -19.37 -24.37 13.23
C LEU A 507 -20.02 -23.14 13.87
N PHE A 508 -21.32 -23.19 14.15
CA PHE A 508 -22.03 -22.07 14.79
C PHE A 508 -21.51 -21.79 16.19
N TRP A 509 -21.19 -22.84 16.94
CA TRP A 509 -20.57 -22.70 18.24
C TRP A 509 -19.20 -21.98 18.12
N LEU A 510 -18.37 -22.37 17.15
CA LEU A 510 -17.08 -21.71 16.91
C LEU A 510 -17.26 -20.24 16.48
N LEU A 511 -18.24 -19.94 15.62
CA LEU A 511 -18.57 -18.57 15.22
C LEU A 511 -19.01 -17.74 16.43
N GLN A 512 -19.80 -18.31 17.33
CA GLN A 512 -20.24 -17.64 18.55
C GLN A 512 -19.06 -17.28 19.47
N GLN A 513 -18.04 -18.12 19.55
CA GLN A 513 -16.84 -17.83 20.35
C GLN A 513 -16.04 -16.62 19.84
N GLN A 514 -16.19 -16.26 18.56
CA GLN A 514 -15.48 -15.11 17.96
C GLN A 514 -16.22 -13.78 18.10
N LEU A 515 -17.45 -13.79 18.60
CA LEU A 515 -18.24 -12.58 18.84
C LEU A 515 -17.75 -11.84 20.10
N SER A 516 -17.95 -10.52 20.15
CA SER A 516 -17.67 -9.72 21.35
C SER A 516 -18.50 -10.23 22.55
N GLU A 517 -18.16 -9.87 23.78
CA GLU A 517 -18.94 -10.31 24.95
C GLU A 517 -20.39 -9.78 24.91
N GLU A 518 -20.58 -8.55 24.43
CA GLU A 518 -21.88 -7.93 24.22
C GLU A 518 -22.68 -8.65 23.12
N ASP A 519 -22.04 -8.96 21.99
CA ASP A 519 -22.65 -9.73 20.90
C ASP A 519 -22.92 -11.18 21.31
N ARG A 520 -22.06 -11.80 22.13
CA ARG A 520 -22.26 -13.15 22.67
C ARG A 520 -23.45 -13.20 23.61
N LYS A 521 -23.59 -12.23 24.50
CA LYS A 521 -24.72 -12.14 25.43
C LYS A 521 -26.03 -11.94 24.68
N PHE A 522 -26.06 -11.02 23.71
CA PHE A 522 -27.24 -10.81 22.87
C PHE A 522 -27.54 -12.02 21.97
N THR A 523 -26.53 -12.61 21.35
CA THR A 523 -26.68 -13.84 20.55
C THR A 523 -27.13 -15.00 21.42
N ALA A 524 -26.68 -15.09 22.68
CA ALA A 524 -27.15 -16.08 23.65
C ALA A 524 -28.55 -15.79 24.20
N GLU A 525 -29.03 -14.55 24.18
CA GLU A 525 -30.43 -14.20 24.48
C GLU A 525 -31.34 -14.49 23.27
N LEU A 526 -30.86 -14.23 22.05
CA LEU A 526 -31.54 -14.51 20.78
C LEU A 526 -31.61 -16.01 20.46
N ILE A 527 -30.47 -16.71 20.64
CA ILE A 527 -30.37 -18.17 20.65
C ILE A 527 -30.95 -18.72 21.96
N GLY A 528 -31.06 -17.97 23.04
CA GLY A 528 -31.79 -18.40 24.24
C GLY A 528 -33.27 -18.58 23.95
N ALA A 529 -33.84 -17.67 23.15
CA ALA A 529 -35.20 -17.75 22.63
C ALA A 529 -35.38 -18.84 21.55
N ALA A 530 -34.34 -19.20 20.79
CA ALA A 530 -34.41 -20.21 19.71
C ALA A 530 -33.77 -21.59 20.04
N GLY A 531 -32.97 -21.67 21.10
CA GLY A 531 -31.91 -22.67 21.32
C GLY A 531 -31.98 -23.38 22.66
N HIS A 532 -32.91 -22.99 23.55
CA HIS A 532 -33.38 -23.86 24.62
C HIS A 532 -33.92 -25.21 24.09
N TRP A 533 -34.21 -25.28 22.78
CA TRP A 533 -34.67 -26.46 22.07
C TRP A 533 -33.54 -27.30 21.41
N LEU A 534 -32.43 -26.70 20.97
CA LEU A 534 -31.28 -27.41 20.38
C LEU A 534 -30.41 -28.14 21.42
N TRP A 535 -30.36 -27.62 22.66
CA TRP A 535 -29.42 -28.08 23.68
C TRP A 535 -29.96 -29.22 24.58
N ARG A 536 -31.29 -29.34 24.78
CA ARG A 536 -31.88 -30.32 25.73
C ARG A 536 -31.90 -31.79 25.27
N ARG A 537 -31.45 -32.11 24.06
CA ARG A 537 -31.52 -33.50 23.53
C ARG A 537 -30.19 -34.24 23.45
N SER A 538 -29.05 -33.63 23.79
CA SER A 538 -27.75 -34.32 23.80
C SER A 538 -27.22 -34.66 25.20
N THR A 539 -27.92 -34.28 26.26
CA THR A 539 -27.61 -34.68 27.66
C THR A 539 -28.60 -35.69 28.23
N ALA A 540 -29.58 -36.13 27.43
CA ALA A 540 -30.44 -37.27 27.70
C ALA A 540 -30.15 -38.37 26.68
N GLY A 541 -28.95 -38.94 26.80
CA GLY A 541 -28.50 -40.18 26.20
C GLY A 541 -27.75 -40.96 27.27
#